data_AF-A0A3L6JNE3-F1
#
_entry.id   AF-A0A3L6JNE3-F1
#
_cell.length_a   1.000
_cell.length_b   1.000
_cell.length_c   1.000
_cell.angle_alpha   90.00
_cell.angle_beta   90.00
_cell.angle_gamma   90.00
#
_symmetry.space_group_name_H-M   'P 1'
#
loop_
_entity.id
_entity.type
_entity.pdbx_description
1 polymer ?
#
loop_
_entity_poly.entity_id
_entity_poly.type
_entity_poly.pdbx_seq_one_letter_code
_entity_poly.pdbx_strand_id
1 'polypeptide(L)'
;MRGHLLSGRTQIPAICHDVKISVRDAFRIHRLFEQLGYFRNINHRISLQMRLSMLGIMLDDLGELPIIKSAGIVLLKRGIVSHAALLIVDFREALLMKPRERFYRIVEHEESDRVPLDFWITPAAYANVRDYLKITAPETQEWGIMSSWKISEEMLRRLHLDFRRVYMKEASSFKSKTYPDGTTDSEMGFRGKWFGPYWEVVHYPWADATEMKQIEEYEWLDPDDPSRMEGVVEWAKQLHEKGDYAVIGMVGGPWGVFEMCAHYMRGFDKFLVDLVEHTKLAEVMMDKCMNLALEMNRAFLDEVGQYIDVVQVGDDLGHQNGLIMSPAMYRRLVKPRHMRIYQDIHRRAPNVKILYHSCGAIEPMINDLIEVGVDILNPIQPLAKGMDSAELKKKYGSRLTFHGGIDLQHTMSTQGTKNDLRAEVDRRLKALAPGGGYILAPAHNIQDDSTPEKIVYLYDYAEKKGRYPIS
;
A
#
# COMPACT_ATOMS: atom_id res chain seq x y z
N MET A 1 18.15 59.62 -31.73
CA MET A 1 16.69 59.35 -31.66
C MET A 1 16.52 58.03 -30.90
N ARG A 2 16.25 58.11 -29.58
CA ARG A 2 15.01 57.67 -28.88
C ARG A 2 14.65 56.21 -29.24
N GLY A 3 14.77 55.19 -28.36
CA GLY A 3 14.27 55.02 -26.98
C GLY A 3 13.01 54.11 -27.05
N HIS A 4 12.75 53.05 -26.29
CA HIS A 4 13.15 52.58 -24.96
C HIS A 4 13.02 51.04 -24.86
N LEU A 5 13.93 50.41 -24.11
CA LEU A 5 13.81 49.07 -23.54
C LEU A 5 12.78 49.08 -22.39
N LEU A 6 11.89 48.09 -22.36
CA LEU A 6 11.04 47.79 -21.21
C LEU A 6 11.79 46.89 -20.22
N SER A 7 12.32 47.52 -19.17
CA SER A 7 12.68 46.87 -17.92
C SER A 7 11.46 46.74 -17.00
N GLY A 8 11.16 45.54 -16.52
CA GLY A 8 10.07 45.31 -15.58
C GLY A 8 10.24 44.03 -14.77
N ARG A 9 11.35 43.93 -14.02
CA ARG A 9 11.45 42.95 -12.92
C ARG A 9 10.46 43.35 -11.82
N THR A 10 9.42 42.56 -11.61
CA THR A 10 8.62 42.61 -10.38
C THR A 10 9.30 41.70 -9.37
N GLN A 11 10.04 42.29 -8.43
CA GLN A 11 10.48 41.60 -7.21
C GLN A 11 9.25 41.33 -6.33
N ILE A 12 9.02 40.05 -6.00
CA ILE A 12 8.10 39.63 -4.94
C ILE A 12 8.84 39.85 -3.60
N PRO A 13 8.27 40.53 -2.60
CA PRO A 13 8.92 40.66 -1.30
C PRO A 13 8.89 39.32 -0.56
N ALA A 14 10.04 38.93 -0.01
CA ALA A 14 10.19 37.84 0.94
C ALA A 14 9.37 38.14 2.21
N ILE A 15 8.17 37.57 2.32
CA ILE A 15 7.38 37.56 3.55
C ILE A 15 6.76 36.17 3.66
N CYS A 16 7.50 35.25 4.30
CA CYS A 16 7.03 34.06 5.02
C CYS A 16 8.20 33.08 5.17
N HIS A 17 9.16 33.44 6.01
CA HIS A 17 9.90 32.42 6.75
C HIS A 17 9.52 32.62 8.24
N ASP A 18 9.17 31.51 8.88
CA ASP A 18 8.87 31.35 10.31
C ASP A 18 7.50 31.81 10.84
N VAL A 19 6.43 31.06 10.50
CA VAL A 19 5.20 31.06 11.31
C VAL A 19 4.89 29.63 11.75
N LYS A 20 5.09 29.34 13.05
CA LYS A 20 4.63 28.10 13.69
C LYS A 20 3.18 28.28 14.14
N ILE A 21 2.24 27.63 13.46
CA ILE A 21 0.83 27.54 13.88
C ILE A 21 0.66 26.23 14.65
N SER A 22 0.02 26.25 15.81
CA SER A 22 -0.24 25.01 16.56
C SER A 22 -1.32 24.18 15.85
N VAL A 23 -1.20 22.84 15.91
CA VAL A 23 -2.19 21.89 15.34
C VAL A 23 -3.61 22.21 15.84
N ARG A 24 -3.73 22.61 17.11
CA ARG A 24 -4.99 22.99 17.74
C ARG A 24 -5.67 24.20 17.09
N ASP A 25 -4.88 25.18 16.66
CA ASP A 25 -5.39 26.39 16.02
C ASP A 25 -5.79 26.12 14.56
N ALA A 26 -5.05 25.25 13.86
CA ALA A 26 -5.42 24.77 12.53
C ALA A 26 -6.77 24.02 12.54
N PHE A 27 -7.02 23.17 13.55
CA PHE A 27 -8.30 22.48 13.72
C PHE A 27 -9.47 23.41 14.06
N ARG A 28 -9.24 24.49 14.82
CA ARG A 28 -10.26 25.52 15.10
C ARG A 28 -10.67 26.26 13.83
N ILE A 29 -9.68 26.65 13.01
CA ILE A 29 -9.91 27.31 11.72
C ILE A 29 -10.73 26.38 10.80
N HIS A 30 -10.35 25.10 10.71
CA HIS A 30 -11.07 24.13 9.88
C HIS A 30 -12.55 23.97 10.28
N ARG A 31 -12.85 23.85 11.58
CA ARG A 31 -14.23 23.75 12.10
C ARG A 31 -15.06 25.00 11.81
N LEU A 32 -14.44 26.19 11.85
CA LEU A 32 -15.11 27.45 11.50
C LEU A 32 -15.54 27.46 10.02
N PHE A 33 -14.69 26.98 9.12
CA PHE A 33 -15.01 26.87 7.69
C PHE A 33 -16.13 25.86 7.39
N GLU A 34 -16.24 24.77 8.14
CA GLU A 34 -17.34 23.79 7.99
C GLU A 34 -18.68 24.34 8.53
N GLN A 35 -18.67 25.01 9.68
CA GLN A 35 -19.87 25.61 10.27
C GLN A 35 -20.48 26.71 9.39
N LEU A 36 -19.66 27.38 8.58
CA LEU A 36 -20.09 28.43 7.65
C LEU A 36 -20.57 27.89 6.28
N GLY A 37 -20.74 26.57 6.12
CA GLY A 37 -21.48 25.95 5.01
C GLY A 37 -20.80 26.02 3.64
N TYR A 38 -19.47 26.23 3.59
CA TYR A 38 -18.77 26.52 2.34
C TYR A 38 -18.34 25.27 1.57
N PHE A 39 -19.28 24.39 1.17
CA PHE A 39 -19.04 23.38 0.11
C PHE A 39 -20.31 22.91 -0.63
N ARG A 40 -21.42 23.66 -0.59
CA ARG A 40 -22.60 23.33 -1.40
C ARG A 40 -22.96 24.47 -2.36
N ASN A 41 -22.77 24.18 -3.65
CA ASN A 41 -23.32 24.88 -4.82
C ASN A 41 -23.06 26.39 -4.90
N ILE A 42 -22.02 26.77 -5.64
CA ILE A 42 -21.96 28.11 -6.26
C ILE A 42 -22.13 27.92 -7.76
N ASN A 43 -23.39 27.74 -8.17
CA ASN A 43 -23.82 28.06 -9.53
C ASN A 43 -24.24 29.53 -9.58
N HIS A 44 -23.95 30.16 -10.71
CA HIS A 44 -24.11 31.57 -11.05
C HIS A 44 -25.27 32.33 -10.35
N ARG A 45 -24.92 33.39 -9.59
CA ARG A 45 -25.67 34.66 -9.31
C ARG A 45 -25.49 35.19 -7.87
N ILE A 46 -24.24 35.34 -7.41
CA ILE A 46 -23.95 36.18 -6.24
C ILE A 46 -22.99 37.28 -6.70
N SER A 47 -23.42 38.54 -6.55
CA SER A 47 -22.64 39.71 -6.97
C SER A 47 -21.31 39.77 -6.20
N LEU A 48 -20.27 40.26 -6.86
CA LEU A 48 -18.92 40.38 -6.30
C LEU A 48 -18.94 41.14 -4.95
N GLN A 49 -19.83 42.12 -4.83
CA GLN A 49 -19.99 42.95 -3.65
C GLN A 49 -20.53 42.18 -2.44
N MET A 50 -21.39 41.19 -2.66
CA MET A 50 -21.97 40.33 -1.62
C MET A 50 -20.97 39.25 -1.15
N ARG A 51 -20.06 38.81 -2.03
CA ARG A 51 -18.94 37.95 -1.66
C ARG A 51 -17.90 38.68 -0.81
N LEU A 52 -17.64 39.95 -1.12
CA LEU A 52 -16.71 40.80 -0.38
C LEU A 52 -17.21 41.17 1.02
N SER A 53 -18.52 41.37 1.20
CA SER A 53 -19.10 41.61 2.53
C SER A 53 -19.17 40.35 3.39
N MET A 54 -19.45 39.16 2.81
CA MET A 54 -19.36 37.90 3.55
C MET A 54 -17.92 37.57 3.97
N LEU A 55 -16.92 37.86 3.14
CA LEU A 55 -15.50 37.71 3.50
C LEU A 55 -15.03 38.72 4.55
N GLY A 56 -15.57 39.94 4.53
CA GLY A 56 -15.30 40.97 5.55
C GLY A 56 -15.78 40.54 6.94
N ILE A 57 -16.98 39.93 7.01
CA ILE A 57 -17.53 39.37 8.24
C ILE A 57 -16.66 38.19 8.74
N MET A 58 -16.17 37.31 7.84
CA MET A 58 -15.27 36.21 8.21
C MET A 58 -13.94 36.65 8.83
N LEU A 59 -13.40 37.81 8.42
CA LEU A 59 -12.11 38.32 8.93
C LEU A 59 -12.25 39.00 10.29
N ASP A 60 -13.43 39.50 10.64
CA ASP A 60 -13.69 40.10 11.94
C ASP A 60 -14.01 39.05 13.03
N ASP A 61 -14.56 37.90 12.66
CA ASP A 61 -14.73 36.74 13.57
C ASP A 61 -13.42 35.96 13.83
N LEU A 62 -12.39 36.12 12.97
CA LEU A 62 -11.04 35.53 13.14
C LEU A 62 -10.15 36.31 14.13
N GLY A 63 -10.75 36.91 15.16
CA GLY A 63 -10.03 37.58 16.23
C GLY A 63 -8.89 36.70 16.77
N GLU A 64 -7.66 37.24 16.71
CA GLU A 64 -6.40 36.71 17.28
C GLU A 64 -5.33 36.13 16.34
N LEU A 65 -5.39 36.28 15.01
CA LEU A 65 -4.22 36.01 14.13
C LEU A 65 -3.78 37.26 13.33
N PRO A 66 -2.85 38.09 13.87
CA PRO A 66 -2.44 39.37 13.26
C PRO A 66 -1.85 39.24 11.85
N ILE A 67 -1.26 38.09 11.53
CA ILE A 67 -0.52 37.86 10.28
C ILE A 67 -1.50 37.57 9.12
N ILE A 68 -2.58 36.84 9.39
CA ILE A 68 -3.60 36.47 8.39
C ILE A 68 -4.45 37.68 8.00
N LYS A 69 -4.80 38.56 8.97
CA LYS A 69 -5.47 39.85 8.69
C LYS A 69 -4.63 40.71 7.73
N SER A 70 -3.33 40.75 7.92
CA SER A 70 -2.43 41.63 7.16
C SER A 70 -2.25 41.20 5.70
N ALA A 71 -2.05 39.91 5.43
CA ALA A 71 -1.82 39.41 4.06
C ALA A 71 -3.13 39.30 3.25
N GLY A 72 -4.21 38.82 3.88
CA GLY A 72 -5.51 38.65 3.23
C GLY A 72 -6.17 39.98 2.85
N ILE A 73 -6.11 40.98 3.74
CA ILE A 73 -6.69 42.32 3.48
C ILE A 73 -5.95 43.04 2.36
N VAL A 74 -4.63 42.89 2.24
CA VAL A 74 -3.82 43.56 1.20
C VAL A 74 -4.10 43.02 -0.20
N LEU A 75 -4.30 41.71 -0.34
CA LEU A 75 -4.59 41.08 -1.64
C LEU A 75 -6.05 41.29 -2.09
N LEU A 76 -7.00 41.30 -1.15
CA LEU A 76 -8.40 41.59 -1.42
C LEU A 76 -8.64 43.07 -1.79
N LYS A 77 -7.94 44.02 -1.15
CA LYS A 77 -8.01 45.46 -1.51
C LYS A 77 -7.45 45.76 -2.90
N ARG A 78 -6.65 44.86 -3.49
CA ARG A 78 -6.06 45.01 -4.83
C ARG A 78 -6.80 44.23 -5.93
N GLY A 79 -7.95 43.61 -5.61
CA GLY A 79 -8.76 42.89 -6.61
C GLY A 79 -8.17 41.57 -7.09
N ILE A 80 -7.19 41.01 -6.38
CA ILE A 80 -6.44 39.81 -6.80
C ILE A 80 -7.02 38.58 -6.10
N VAL A 81 -8.21 38.15 -6.52
CA VAL A 81 -8.92 36.99 -5.92
C VAL A 81 -8.19 35.67 -6.21
N SER A 82 -7.50 35.57 -7.34
CA SER A 82 -6.79 34.34 -7.76
C SER A 82 -5.61 33.99 -6.85
N HIS A 83 -4.87 34.99 -6.36
CA HIS A 83 -3.67 34.75 -5.54
C HIS A 83 -4.03 34.35 -4.10
N ALA A 84 -5.16 34.83 -3.57
CA ALA A 84 -5.65 34.42 -2.26
C ALA A 84 -6.09 32.93 -2.25
N ALA A 85 -6.67 32.43 -3.34
CA ALA A 85 -7.02 31.01 -3.46
C ALA A 85 -5.79 30.11 -3.55
N LEU A 86 -4.77 30.50 -4.32
CA LEU A 86 -3.48 29.80 -4.40
C LEU A 86 -2.78 29.73 -3.03
N LEU A 87 -2.74 30.84 -2.29
CA LEU A 87 -2.20 30.89 -0.93
C LEU A 87 -2.93 29.96 0.05
N ILE A 88 -4.24 29.76 -0.08
CA ILE A 88 -5.02 28.85 0.78
C ILE A 88 -4.77 27.37 0.42
N VAL A 89 -4.55 27.07 -0.86
CA VAL A 89 -4.19 25.71 -1.31
C VAL A 89 -2.77 25.36 -0.83
N ASP A 90 -1.79 26.25 -1.03
CA ASP A 90 -0.41 26.08 -0.53
C ASP A 90 -0.37 25.91 0.99
N PHE A 91 -1.19 26.67 1.75
CA PHE A 91 -1.26 26.51 3.20
C PHE A 91 -1.92 25.18 3.63
N ARG A 92 -2.88 24.65 2.87
CA ARG A 92 -3.49 23.35 3.17
C ARG A 92 -2.52 22.20 2.93
N GLU A 93 -1.74 22.25 1.85
CA GLU A 93 -0.70 21.25 1.57
C GLU A 93 0.44 21.32 2.61
N ALA A 94 0.81 22.52 3.06
CA ALA A 94 1.82 22.71 4.12
C ALA A 94 1.38 22.22 5.51
N LEU A 95 0.09 21.92 5.71
CA LEU A 95 -0.47 21.40 6.97
C LEU A 95 -0.69 19.88 6.96
N LEU A 96 -0.56 19.22 5.81
CA LEU A 96 -0.72 17.77 5.71
C LEU A 96 0.57 17.06 6.08
N MET A 97 0.42 15.96 6.82
CA MET A 97 1.52 15.12 7.22
C MET A 97 2.16 14.47 5.99
N LYS A 98 3.47 14.29 6.01
CA LYS A 98 4.14 13.51 4.96
C LYS A 98 3.65 12.06 5.00
N PRO A 99 3.42 11.40 3.86
CA PRO A 99 2.97 10.00 3.85
C PRO A 99 3.78 9.03 4.72
N ARG A 100 5.11 9.15 4.74
CA ARG A 100 5.97 8.34 5.62
C ARG A 100 5.75 8.63 7.10
N GLU A 101 5.62 9.90 7.48
CA GLU A 101 5.32 10.28 8.86
C GLU A 101 3.93 9.77 9.29
N ARG A 102 2.95 9.85 8.38
CA ARG A 102 1.60 9.28 8.58
C ARG A 102 1.66 7.77 8.81
N PHE A 103 2.45 7.06 8.02
CA PHE A 103 2.70 5.63 8.21
C PHE A 103 3.29 5.33 9.59
N TYR A 104 4.36 6.03 9.99
CA TYR A 104 5.01 5.79 11.29
C TYR A 104 4.07 6.03 12.48
N ARG A 105 3.23 7.07 12.45
CA ARG A 105 2.23 7.27 13.51
C ARG A 105 1.25 6.10 13.59
N ILE A 106 0.78 5.64 12.44
CA ILE A 106 -0.24 4.60 12.37
C ILE A 106 0.29 3.26 12.88
N VAL A 107 1.53 2.88 12.53
CA VAL A 107 2.12 1.63 13.03
C VAL A 107 2.51 1.67 14.51
N GLU A 108 2.63 2.86 15.09
CA GLU A 108 2.79 3.07 16.53
C GLU A 108 1.44 3.28 17.25
N HIS A 109 0.33 2.98 16.58
CA HIS A 109 -1.04 3.10 17.12
C HIS A 109 -1.37 4.52 17.62
N GLU A 110 -0.94 5.52 16.84
CA GLU A 110 -1.31 6.91 17.02
C GLU A 110 -2.14 7.43 15.84
N GLU A 111 -3.10 8.30 16.12
CA GLU A 111 -3.84 9.00 15.08
C GLU A 111 -2.92 9.98 14.34
N SER A 112 -2.98 9.97 13.01
CA SER A 112 -2.30 10.86 12.09
C SER A 112 -3.24 12.00 11.61
N ASP A 113 -2.89 12.70 10.53
CA ASP A 113 -3.81 13.67 9.89
C ASP A 113 -4.96 12.98 9.13
N ARG A 114 -4.68 11.84 8.50
CA ARG A 114 -5.65 10.92 7.89
C ARG A 114 -5.15 9.47 7.85
N VAL A 115 -6.05 8.53 7.65
CA VAL A 115 -5.74 7.11 7.37
C VAL A 115 -4.87 7.01 6.09
N PRO A 116 -3.73 6.30 6.14
CA PRO A 116 -2.94 5.97 4.96
C PRO A 116 -3.72 5.14 3.95
N LEU A 117 -3.45 5.37 2.67
CA LEU A 117 -4.07 4.69 1.54
C LEU A 117 -3.01 3.92 0.76
N ASP A 118 -3.27 2.64 0.51
CA ASP A 118 -2.51 1.81 -0.41
C ASP A 118 -3.45 1.09 -1.38
N PHE A 119 -2.87 0.45 -2.40
CA PHE A 119 -3.66 -0.36 -3.31
C PHE A 119 -2.90 -1.51 -3.94
N TRP A 120 -3.64 -2.58 -4.22
CA TRP A 120 -3.21 -3.66 -5.09
C TRP A 120 -4.19 -3.68 -6.26
N ILE A 121 -3.71 -3.80 -7.48
CA ILE A 121 -4.52 -3.63 -8.69
C ILE A 121 -3.94 -4.50 -9.82
N THR A 122 -4.81 -5.07 -10.64
CA THR A 122 -4.38 -5.81 -11.84
C THR A 122 -3.93 -4.85 -12.96
N PRO A 123 -3.06 -5.28 -13.89
CA PRO A 123 -2.66 -4.44 -15.03
C PRO A 123 -3.85 -3.92 -15.85
N ALA A 124 -4.88 -4.75 -16.05
CA ALA A 124 -6.08 -4.40 -16.80
C ALA A 124 -6.92 -3.32 -16.10
N ALA A 125 -7.15 -3.45 -14.79
CA ALA A 125 -7.85 -2.43 -14.02
C ALA A 125 -7.08 -1.11 -13.98
N TYR A 126 -5.75 -1.17 -13.83
CA TYR A 126 -4.90 0.02 -13.89
C TYR A 126 -4.99 0.74 -15.23
N ALA A 127 -4.91 0.01 -16.35
CA ALA A 127 -5.03 0.60 -17.69
C ALA A 127 -6.37 1.35 -17.86
N ASN A 128 -7.47 0.75 -17.39
CA ASN A 128 -8.79 1.40 -17.43
C ASN A 128 -8.82 2.72 -16.63
N VAL A 129 -8.17 2.77 -15.46
CA VAL A 129 -8.09 3.99 -14.63
C VAL A 129 -7.20 5.04 -15.29
N ARG A 130 -6.07 4.62 -15.87
CA ARG A 130 -5.13 5.50 -16.58
C ARG A 130 -5.81 6.20 -17.75
N ASP A 131 -6.54 5.44 -18.56
CA ASP A 131 -7.27 5.96 -19.71
C ASP A 131 -8.42 6.88 -19.27
N TYR A 132 -9.16 6.50 -18.22
CA TYR A 132 -10.22 7.31 -17.65
C TYR A 132 -9.72 8.68 -17.14
N LEU A 133 -8.56 8.69 -16.47
CA LEU A 133 -7.92 9.91 -15.97
C LEU A 133 -7.12 10.66 -17.03
N LYS A 134 -6.93 10.08 -18.22
CA LYS A 134 -6.12 10.62 -19.32
C LYS A 134 -4.66 10.90 -18.93
N ILE A 135 -4.09 10.05 -18.07
CA ILE A 135 -2.70 10.17 -17.64
C ILE A 135 -1.80 9.72 -18.80
N THR A 136 -0.88 10.60 -19.20
CA THR A 136 0.12 10.33 -20.25
C THR A 136 1.54 10.29 -19.73
N ALA A 137 1.75 10.57 -18.44
CA ALA A 137 3.06 10.49 -17.80
C ALA A 137 3.62 9.06 -17.85
N PRO A 138 4.96 8.92 -17.94
CA PRO A 138 5.61 7.63 -18.04
C PRO A 138 5.44 6.79 -16.79
N GLU A 139 5.46 5.47 -16.99
CA GLU A 139 5.37 4.46 -15.95
C GLU A 139 6.77 4.14 -15.45
N THR A 140 7.08 4.63 -14.26
CA THR A 140 8.45 4.64 -13.71
C THR A 140 8.58 3.81 -12.44
N GLN A 141 7.45 3.44 -11.84
CA GLN A 141 7.40 2.70 -10.59
C GLN A 141 7.24 1.22 -10.91
N GLU A 142 8.21 0.39 -10.50
CA GLU A 142 8.04 -1.07 -10.60
C GLU A 142 6.84 -1.51 -9.75
N TRP A 143 6.07 -2.45 -10.28
CA TRP A 143 4.83 -2.95 -9.70
C TRP A 143 4.60 -4.40 -10.06
N GLY A 144 3.84 -5.09 -9.21
CA GLY A 144 3.54 -6.50 -9.39
C GLY A 144 4.62 -7.41 -8.81
N ILE A 145 4.19 -8.62 -8.47
CA ILE A 145 4.98 -9.51 -7.61
C ILE A 145 5.43 -10.77 -8.35
N MET A 146 4.59 -11.30 -9.26
CA MET A 146 4.92 -12.43 -10.13
C MET A 146 5.25 -12.02 -11.58
N SER A 147 4.87 -10.80 -11.94
CA SER A 147 5.19 -10.21 -13.23
C SER A 147 5.55 -8.77 -12.93
N SER A 148 6.79 -8.37 -13.22
CA SER A 148 7.19 -6.97 -13.09
C SER A 148 6.52 -6.18 -14.21
N TRP A 149 5.70 -5.20 -13.84
CA TRP A 149 5.13 -4.20 -14.73
C TRP A 149 5.27 -2.82 -14.09
N LYS A 150 4.96 -1.75 -14.80
CA LYS A 150 5.21 -0.40 -14.30
C LYS A 150 3.94 0.40 -14.13
N ILE A 151 3.95 1.28 -13.14
CA ILE A 151 2.88 2.22 -12.87
C ILE A 151 3.40 3.67 -12.88
N SER A 152 2.52 4.61 -13.21
CA SER A 152 2.82 6.04 -13.24
C SER A 152 2.83 6.65 -11.84
N GLU A 153 3.86 7.43 -11.51
CA GLU A 153 3.90 8.25 -10.29
C GLU A 153 2.73 9.26 -10.24
N GLU A 154 2.29 9.76 -11.40
CA GLU A 154 1.13 10.65 -11.49
C GLU A 154 -0.16 9.93 -11.07
N MET A 155 -0.31 8.65 -11.44
CA MET A 155 -1.44 7.82 -11.00
C MET A 155 -1.44 7.68 -9.47
N LEU A 156 -0.29 7.31 -8.90
CA LEU A 156 -0.18 7.08 -7.46
C LEU A 156 -0.53 8.36 -6.67
N ARG A 157 -0.08 9.52 -7.15
CA ARG A 157 -0.45 10.82 -6.58
C ARG A 157 -1.92 11.15 -6.74
N ARG A 158 -2.48 10.91 -7.93
CA ARG A 158 -3.91 11.17 -8.19
C ARG A 158 -4.82 10.34 -7.30
N LEU A 159 -4.40 9.15 -6.90
CA LEU A 159 -5.13 8.27 -5.99
C LEU A 159 -4.74 8.46 -4.52
N HIS A 160 -3.98 9.51 -4.18
CA HIS A 160 -3.58 9.86 -2.81
C HIS A 160 -2.80 8.76 -2.08
N LEU A 161 -2.08 7.92 -2.82
CA LEU A 161 -1.42 6.73 -2.27
C LEU A 161 -0.13 7.07 -1.54
N ASP A 162 0.01 6.50 -0.34
CA ASP A 162 1.04 6.83 0.63
C ASP A 162 2.32 5.97 0.53
N PHE A 163 2.27 4.93 -0.30
CA PHE A 163 3.31 3.91 -0.38
C PHE A 163 3.94 3.86 -1.78
N ARG A 164 5.24 3.54 -1.81
CA ARG A 164 6.00 3.19 -3.02
C ARG A 164 6.71 1.87 -2.80
N ARG A 165 7.15 1.24 -3.88
CA ARG A 165 7.68 -0.13 -3.84
C ARG A 165 9.10 -0.21 -4.39
N VAL A 166 9.87 -1.09 -3.78
CA VAL A 166 11.19 -1.51 -4.22
C VAL A 166 11.18 -3.03 -4.31
N TYR A 167 11.50 -3.54 -5.50
CA TYR A 167 11.55 -4.96 -5.77
C TYR A 167 12.97 -5.36 -6.15
N MET A 168 13.39 -6.52 -5.68
CA MET A 168 14.52 -7.21 -6.29
C MET A 168 14.12 -7.73 -7.67
N LYS A 169 15.03 -7.63 -8.64
CA LYS A 169 14.76 -8.05 -10.03
C LYS A 169 15.04 -9.55 -10.21
N GLU A 170 14.47 -10.10 -11.28
CA GLU A 170 14.94 -11.37 -11.84
C GLU A 170 16.38 -11.19 -12.35
N ALA A 171 17.16 -12.27 -12.35
CA ALA A 171 18.49 -12.23 -12.93
C ALA A 171 18.41 -11.94 -14.43
N SER A 172 19.23 -11.02 -14.93
CA SER A 172 19.35 -10.73 -16.36
C SER A 172 19.79 -11.94 -17.19
N SER A 173 20.46 -12.90 -16.54
CA SER A 173 20.85 -14.19 -17.10
C SER A 173 19.65 -15.12 -17.33
N PHE A 174 18.57 -14.97 -16.56
CA PHE A 174 17.33 -15.72 -16.77
C PHE A 174 16.66 -15.28 -18.07
N LYS A 175 16.29 -16.28 -18.88
CA LYS A 175 15.56 -16.10 -20.14
C LYS A 175 14.35 -17.00 -20.12
N SER A 176 13.19 -16.44 -19.76
CA SER A 176 11.93 -17.18 -19.79
C SER A 176 11.69 -17.72 -21.20
N LYS A 177 11.39 -19.02 -21.29
CA LYS A 177 11.06 -19.71 -22.53
C LYS A 177 9.55 -19.92 -22.61
N THR A 178 8.98 -19.60 -23.77
CA THR A 178 7.60 -19.95 -24.11
C THR A 178 7.58 -21.27 -24.89
N TYR A 179 6.74 -22.20 -24.47
CA TYR A 179 6.57 -23.52 -25.08
C TYR A 179 5.41 -23.52 -26.09
N PRO A 180 5.33 -24.53 -27.00
CA PRO A 180 4.27 -24.61 -28.01
C PRO A 180 2.84 -24.65 -27.44
N ASP A 181 2.67 -25.12 -26.20
CA ASP A 181 1.38 -25.15 -25.51
C ASP A 181 1.00 -23.81 -24.85
N GLY A 182 1.86 -22.79 -24.99
CA GLY A 182 1.68 -21.46 -24.43
C GLY A 182 2.13 -21.32 -22.98
N THR A 183 2.75 -22.35 -22.38
CA THR A 183 3.35 -22.25 -21.04
C THR A 183 4.66 -21.45 -21.09
N THR A 184 4.98 -20.77 -20.00
CA THR A 184 6.22 -19.99 -19.83
C THR A 184 6.96 -20.38 -18.57
N ASP A 185 8.30 -20.37 -18.64
CA ASP A 185 9.16 -20.61 -17.48
C ASP A 185 9.14 -19.45 -16.49
N SER A 186 9.24 -19.78 -15.21
CA SER A 186 9.68 -18.87 -14.14
C SER A 186 11.14 -19.15 -13.77
N GLU A 187 11.80 -18.18 -13.17
CA GLU A 187 13.18 -18.31 -12.69
C GLU A 187 13.33 -19.38 -11.59
N MET A 188 12.26 -19.66 -10.86
CA MET A 188 12.18 -20.70 -9.83
C MET A 188 11.87 -22.09 -10.40
N GLY A 189 11.81 -22.23 -11.74
CA GLY A 189 11.68 -23.50 -12.45
C GLY A 189 10.27 -24.06 -12.60
N PHE A 190 9.26 -23.52 -11.92
CA PHE A 190 7.86 -23.83 -12.21
C PHE A 190 7.41 -23.14 -13.51
N ARG A 191 6.40 -23.71 -14.18
CA ARG A 191 5.88 -23.17 -15.44
C ARG A 191 4.39 -22.95 -15.36
N GLY A 192 3.94 -21.85 -15.95
CA GLY A 192 2.55 -21.44 -15.89
C GLY A 192 2.04 -20.96 -17.24
N LYS A 193 0.73 -20.69 -17.28
CA LYS A 193 0.02 -20.25 -18.47
C LYS A 193 -1.08 -19.28 -18.08
N TRP A 194 -1.36 -18.33 -18.97
CA TRP A 194 -2.48 -17.41 -18.80
C TRP A 194 -3.83 -18.09 -19.00
N PHE A 195 -4.68 -18.00 -17.98
CA PHE A 195 -6.11 -18.34 -18.01
C PHE A 195 -6.91 -17.06 -17.76
N GLY A 196 -7.33 -16.40 -18.84
CA GLY A 196 -7.88 -15.05 -18.74
C GLY A 196 -6.83 -14.08 -18.18
N PRO A 197 -7.13 -13.32 -17.12
CA PRO A 197 -6.21 -12.33 -16.54
C PRO A 197 -5.21 -12.92 -15.53
N TYR A 198 -5.19 -14.24 -15.33
CA TYR A 198 -4.34 -14.88 -14.32
C TYR A 198 -3.30 -15.79 -14.96
N TRP A 199 -2.05 -15.69 -14.50
CA TRP A 199 -1.00 -16.63 -14.84
C TRP A 199 -0.98 -17.73 -13.78
N GLU A 200 -1.37 -18.94 -14.16
CA GLU A 200 -1.51 -20.07 -13.24
C GLU A 200 -0.42 -21.09 -13.48
N VAL A 201 0.09 -21.68 -12.41
CA VAL A 201 1.10 -22.74 -12.48
C VAL A 201 0.44 -24.02 -12.98
N VAL A 202 1.04 -24.61 -14.01
CA VAL A 202 0.58 -25.88 -14.60
C VAL A 202 1.67 -26.96 -14.58
N HIS A 203 2.90 -26.59 -14.22
CA HIS A 203 4.02 -27.51 -14.10
C HIS A 203 4.83 -27.24 -12.84
N TYR A 204 4.97 -28.27 -12.02
CA TYR A 204 5.51 -28.23 -10.67
C TYR A 204 6.82 -29.03 -10.62
N PRO A 205 7.98 -28.43 -10.35
CA PRO A 205 9.29 -29.10 -10.37
C PRO A 205 9.40 -30.33 -9.46
N TRP A 206 8.68 -30.34 -8.34
CA TRP A 206 8.70 -31.41 -7.34
C TRP A 206 7.47 -32.31 -7.40
N ALA A 207 6.65 -32.23 -8.46
CA ALA A 207 5.43 -33.03 -8.62
C ALA A 207 5.68 -34.53 -8.37
N ASP A 208 6.79 -35.06 -8.87
CA ASP A 208 7.07 -36.50 -8.87
C ASP A 208 8.23 -36.86 -7.93
N ALA A 209 8.63 -35.95 -7.04
CA ALA A 209 9.68 -36.23 -6.07
C ALA A 209 9.20 -37.26 -5.03
N THR A 210 9.96 -38.34 -4.86
CA THR A 210 9.68 -39.41 -3.88
C THR A 210 10.77 -39.51 -2.82
N GLU A 211 11.93 -38.90 -3.06
CA GLU A 211 13.09 -38.93 -2.18
C GLU A 211 13.54 -37.51 -1.78
N MET A 212 13.95 -37.33 -0.52
CA MET A 212 14.45 -36.05 0.00
C MET A 212 15.64 -35.52 -0.81
N LYS A 213 16.49 -36.42 -1.30
CA LYS A 213 17.66 -36.09 -2.11
C LYS A 213 17.30 -35.30 -3.38
N GLN A 214 16.16 -35.58 -4.01
CA GLN A 214 15.70 -34.82 -5.20
C GLN A 214 15.40 -33.36 -4.88
N ILE A 215 14.99 -33.07 -3.64
CA ILE A 215 14.72 -31.72 -3.17
C ILE A 215 16.04 -31.03 -2.76
N GLU A 216 16.93 -31.76 -2.10
CA GLU A 216 18.24 -31.27 -1.69
C GLU A 216 19.12 -30.89 -2.90
N GLU A 217 19.10 -31.70 -3.95
CA GLU A 217 19.85 -31.49 -5.20
C GLU A 217 19.16 -30.50 -6.15
N TYR A 218 17.94 -30.04 -5.85
CA TYR A 218 17.27 -29.03 -6.67
C TYR A 218 18.07 -27.72 -6.65
N GLU A 219 18.51 -27.27 -7.82
CA GLU A 219 19.22 -26.01 -8.00
C GLU A 219 18.21 -24.85 -8.07
N TRP A 220 18.31 -23.93 -7.12
CA TRP A 220 17.53 -22.70 -7.14
C TRP A 220 18.15 -21.66 -8.08
N LEU A 221 17.38 -20.60 -8.33
CA LEU A 221 17.93 -19.34 -8.82
C LEU A 221 19.11 -18.88 -7.96
N ASP A 222 20.06 -18.18 -8.59
CA ASP A 222 21.22 -17.59 -7.90
C ASP A 222 20.82 -16.26 -7.25
N PRO A 223 20.78 -16.14 -5.91
CA PRO A 223 20.46 -14.89 -5.22
C PRO A 223 21.54 -13.82 -5.39
N ASP A 224 22.78 -14.22 -5.70
CA ASP A 224 23.94 -13.33 -5.81
C ASP A 224 24.18 -12.79 -7.23
N ASP A 225 23.31 -13.10 -8.20
CA ASP A 225 23.42 -12.48 -9.53
C ASP A 225 23.30 -10.95 -9.38
N PRO A 226 24.36 -10.18 -9.73
CA PRO A 226 24.43 -8.75 -9.44
C PRO A 226 23.36 -7.95 -10.20
N SER A 227 22.84 -8.48 -11.32
CA SER A 227 21.80 -7.80 -12.10
C SER A 227 20.45 -7.72 -11.38
N ARG A 228 20.23 -8.55 -10.35
CA ARG A 228 19.05 -8.46 -9.48
C ARG A 228 18.93 -7.13 -8.75
N MET A 229 20.08 -6.54 -8.42
CA MET A 229 20.18 -5.30 -7.64
C MET A 229 20.54 -4.09 -8.48
N GLU A 230 20.76 -4.25 -9.79
CA GLU A 230 21.09 -3.15 -10.70
C GLU A 230 20.01 -2.06 -10.65
N GLY A 231 20.35 -0.86 -10.18
CA GLY A 231 19.43 0.27 -10.05
C GLY A 231 18.43 0.17 -8.89
N VAL A 232 18.38 -0.94 -8.17
CA VAL A 232 17.43 -1.16 -7.06
C VAL A 232 17.83 -0.33 -5.85
N VAL A 233 19.13 -0.26 -5.55
CA VAL A 233 19.67 0.51 -4.42
C VAL A 233 19.50 2.01 -4.65
N GLU A 234 19.82 2.49 -5.84
CA GLU A 234 19.63 3.89 -6.24
C GLU A 234 18.16 4.28 -6.16
N TRP A 235 17.28 3.37 -6.58
CA TRP A 235 15.84 3.57 -6.52
C TRP A 235 15.31 3.65 -5.09
N ALA A 236 15.69 2.70 -4.24
CA ALA A 236 15.33 2.70 -2.83
C ALA A 236 15.80 3.99 -2.13
N LYS A 237 17.06 4.36 -2.37
CA LYS A 237 17.65 5.60 -1.84
C LYS A 237 16.92 6.84 -2.33
N GLN A 238 16.55 6.90 -3.60
CA GLN A 238 15.78 8.02 -4.16
C GLN A 238 14.41 8.15 -3.49
N LEU A 239 13.68 7.05 -3.32
CA LEU A 239 12.39 7.04 -2.63
C LEU A 239 12.53 7.44 -1.16
N HIS A 240 13.56 6.97 -0.48
CA HIS A 240 13.78 7.23 0.94
C HIS A 240 14.25 8.66 1.22
N GLU A 241 15.34 9.10 0.59
CA GLU A 241 16.00 10.37 0.94
C GLU A 241 15.32 11.60 0.32
N LYS A 242 14.72 11.44 -0.87
CA LYS A 242 14.11 12.54 -1.62
C LYS A 242 12.59 12.46 -1.67
N GLY A 243 12.03 11.28 -1.40
CA GLY A 243 10.59 11.07 -1.37
C GLY A 243 10.01 11.23 0.03
N ASP A 244 8.73 11.58 0.08
CA ASP A 244 7.96 11.69 1.32
C ASP A 244 7.14 10.42 1.63
N TYR A 245 7.28 9.38 0.82
CA TYR A 245 6.46 8.16 0.87
C TYR A 245 7.06 7.06 1.74
N ALA A 246 6.19 6.25 2.34
CA ALA A 246 6.60 5.00 2.95
C ALA A 246 7.02 4.01 1.84
N VAL A 247 8.11 3.29 2.05
CA VAL A 247 8.69 2.39 1.06
C VAL A 247 8.50 0.95 1.49
N ILE A 248 7.78 0.19 0.68
CA ILE A 248 7.58 -1.25 0.84
C ILE A 248 8.64 -1.96 0.00
N GLY A 249 9.57 -2.64 0.68
CA GLY A 249 10.48 -3.59 0.06
C GLY A 249 9.82 -4.95 -0.07
N MET A 250 10.04 -5.60 -1.19
CA MET A 250 9.68 -7.00 -1.36
C MET A 250 10.79 -7.74 -2.08
N VAL A 251 11.16 -8.88 -1.50
CA VAL A 251 12.09 -9.82 -2.10
C VAL A 251 11.38 -10.50 -3.28
N GLY A 252 12.05 -10.65 -4.42
CA GLY A 252 11.54 -11.35 -5.60
C GLY A 252 11.35 -12.85 -5.31
N GLY A 253 10.25 -13.19 -4.64
CA GLY A 253 9.92 -14.49 -4.02
C GLY A 253 10.75 -14.85 -2.79
N PRO A 254 10.48 -15.97 -2.10
CA PRO A 254 9.25 -16.79 -2.07
C PRO A 254 8.13 -16.26 -1.17
N TRP A 255 6.89 -16.61 -1.53
CA TRP A 255 5.72 -16.48 -0.68
C TRP A 255 5.65 -17.66 0.27
N GLY A 256 6.09 -17.44 1.49
CA GLY A 256 5.96 -18.43 2.56
C GLY A 256 6.75 -19.70 2.30
N VAL A 257 6.75 -20.60 3.26
CA VAL A 257 7.33 -21.93 3.05
C VAL A 257 6.25 -22.92 2.63
N PHE A 258 5.01 -22.72 3.08
CA PHE A 258 3.89 -23.55 2.72
C PHE A 258 3.42 -23.23 1.30
N GLU A 259 3.15 -21.96 0.98
CA GLU A 259 2.64 -21.56 -0.32
C GLU A 259 3.61 -21.88 -1.46
N MET A 260 4.93 -21.66 -1.30
CA MET A 260 5.92 -22.15 -2.28
C MET A 260 5.80 -23.64 -2.58
N CYS A 261 5.70 -24.46 -1.54
CA CYS A 261 5.57 -25.89 -1.74
C CYS A 261 4.23 -26.22 -2.40
N ALA A 262 3.13 -25.75 -1.82
CA ALA A 262 1.77 -26.10 -2.23
C ALA A 262 1.41 -25.55 -3.62
N HIS A 263 1.65 -24.27 -3.90
CA HIS A 263 1.15 -23.59 -5.09
C HIS A 263 2.13 -23.57 -6.27
N TYR A 264 3.43 -23.76 -6.02
CA TYR A 264 4.43 -23.53 -7.06
C TYR A 264 5.31 -24.76 -7.33
N MET A 265 5.76 -25.44 -6.28
CA MET A 265 6.81 -26.46 -6.44
C MET A 265 6.30 -27.89 -6.48
N ARG A 266 5.40 -28.27 -5.58
CA ARG A 266 4.92 -29.66 -5.40
C ARG A 266 3.55 -29.91 -6.01
N GLY A 267 2.68 -28.91 -5.99
CA GLY A 267 1.26 -29.04 -6.32
C GLY A 267 0.43 -29.20 -5.05
N PHE A 268 -0.73 -28.55 -5.03
CA PHE A 268 -1.46 -28.24 -3.80
C PHE A 268 -1.96 -29.50 -3.10
N ASP A 269 -2.63 -30.38 -3.85
CA ASP A 269 -3.16 -31.65 -3.38
C ASP A 269 -2.05 -32.58 -2.87
N LYS A 270 -0.99 -32.76 -3.66
CA LYS A 270 0.17 -33.59 -3.30
C LYS A 270 0.83 -33.10 -2.02
N PHE A 271 1.08 -31.80 -1.90
CA PHE A 271 1.74 -31.26 -0.72
C PHE A 271 0.87 -31.41 0.54
N LEU A 272 -0.45 -31.24 0.44
CA LEU A 272 -1.35 -31.49 1.58
C LEU A 272 -1.31 -32.94 2.04
N VAL A 273 -1.21 -33.90 1.11
CA VAL A 273 -0.98 -35.33 1.45
C VAL A 273 0.38 -35.50 2.11
N ASP A 274 1.43 -34.88 1.58
CA ASP A 274 2.79 -34.99 2.14
C ASP A 274 2.88 -34.50 3.58
N LEU A 275 2.13 -33.45 3.95
CA LEU A 275 2.10 -32.95 5.34
C LEU A 275 1.67 -34.03 6.35
N VAL A 276 0.90 -35.03 5.90
CA VAL A 276 0.38 -36.11 6.74
C VAL A 276 1.12 -37.42 6.52
N GLU A 277 1.29 -37.86 5.27
CA GLU A 277 1.80 -39.20 4.94
C GLU A 277 3.32 -39.21 4.73
N HIS A 278 3.89 -38.07 4.33
CA HIS A 278 5.31 -37.93 3.97
C HIS A 278 5.96 -36.73 4.67
N THR A 279 5.66 -36.53 5.97
CA THR A 279 6.01 -35.29 6.69
C THR A 279 7.49 -34.92 6.59
N LYS A 280 8.40 -35.91 6.61
CA LYS A 280 9.85 -35.65 6.45
C LYS A 280 10.21 -35.04 5.10
N LEU A 281 9.56 -35.51 4.02
CA LEU A 281 9.76 -34.94 2.69
C LEU A 281 9.21 -33.50 2.64
N ALA A 282 8.03 -33.27 3.21
CA ALA A 282 7.46 -31.93 3.31
C ALA A 282 8.35 -30.97 4.14
N GLU A 283 8.94 -31.44 5.23
CA GLU A 283 9.90 -30.68 6.03
C GLU A 283 11.13 -30.27 5.21
N VAL A 284 11.72 -31.20 4.45
CA VAL A 284 12.86 -30.91 3.58
C VAL A 284 12.50 -29.91 2.48
N MET A 285 11.30 -30.01 1.88
CA MET A 285 10.80 -29.02 0.92
C MET A 285 10.68 -27.62 1.55
N MET A 286 10.03 -27.52 2.72
CA MET A 286 9.87 -26.25 3.40
C MET A 286 11.21 -25.68 3.89
N ASP A 287 12.17 -26.51 4.31
CA ASP A 287 13.52 -26.08 4.66
C ASP A 287 14.29 -25.56 3.44
N LYS A 288 14.14 -26.22 2.29
CA LYS A 288 14.73 -25.79 1.03
C LYS A 288 14.18 -24.43 0.58
N CYS A 289 12.88 -24.18 0.76
CA CYS A 289 12.27 -22.86 0.53
C CYS A 289 12.70 -21.81 1.56
N MET A 290 12.77 -22.18 2.84
CA MET A 290 13.25 -21.28 3.91
C MET A 290 14.69 -20.83 3.65
N ASN A 291 15.58 -21.74 3.28
CA ASN A 291 16.98 -21.41 3.01
C ASN A 291 17.10 -20.44 1.82
N LEU A 292 16.30 -20.63 0.76
CA LEU A 292 16.21 -19.66 -0.33
C LEU A 292 15.75 -18.30 0.19
N ALA A 293 14.69 -18.25 1.00
CA ALA A 293 14.20 -16.99 1.57
C ALA A 293 15.29 -16.24 2.39
N LEU A 294 16.10 -16.96 3.15
CA LEU A 294 17.21 -16.39 3.93
C LEU A 294 18.33 -15.82 3.04
N GLU A 295 18.68 -16.51 1.95
CA GLU A 295 19.67 -16.01 0.98
C GLU A 295 19.13 -14.81 0.18
N MET A 296 17.85 -14.82 -0.17
CA MET A 296 17.22 -13.70 -0.87
C MET A 296 17.05 -12.48 0.04
N ASN A 297 16.72 -12.70 1.32
CA ASN A 297 16.75 -11.66 2.35
C ASN A 297 18.15 -11.06 2.50
N ARG A 298 19.20 -11.88 2.47
CA ARG A 298 20.60 -11.41 2.47
C ARG A 298 20.86 -10.48 1.30
N ALA A 299 20.65 -10.97 0.08
CA ALA A 299 20.97 -10.24 -1.14
C ALA A 299 20.22 -8.90 -1.24
N PHE A 300 18.97 -8.87 -0.79
CA PHE A 300 18.15 -7.67 -0.85
C PHE A 300 18.36 -6.72 0.35
N LEU A 301 18.15 -7.21 1.58
CA LEU A 301 18.06 -6.35 2.76
C LEU A 301 19.40 -5.81 3.24
N ASP A 302 20.51 -6.49 2.96
CA ASP A 302 21.84 -5.97 3.30
C ASP A 302 22.15 -4.68 2.51
N GLU A 303 21.57 -4.53 1.32
CA GLU A 303 21.77 -3.38 0.44
C GLU A 303 20.71 -2.29 0.64
N VAL A 304 19.43 -2.68 0.79
CA VAL A 304 18.31 -1.71 0.80
C VAL A 304 17.62 -1.54 2.16
N GLY A 305 17.96 -2.34 3.16
CA GLY A 305 17.24 -2.39 4.45
C GLY A 305 17.13 -1.04 5.16
N GLN A 306 18.12 -0.16 5.00
CA GLN A 306 18.11 1.20 5.58
C GLN A 306 17.20 2.20 4.84
N TYR A 307 16.75 1.87 3.64
CA TYR A 307 15.95 2.75 2.77
C TYR A 307 14.48 2.33 2.67
N ILE A 308 14.10 1.22 3.28
CA ILE A 308 12.73 0.71 3.27
C ILE A 308 12.10 0.81 4.67
N ASP A 309 10.78 0.99 4.71
CA ASP A 309 10.02 1.14 5.96
C ASP A 309 9.24 -0.16 6.29
N VAL A 310 8.93 -0.96 5.27
CA VAL A 310 8.15 -2.20 5.38
C VAL A 310 8.81 -3.29 4.54
N VAL A 311 8.85 -4.52 5.05
CA VAL A 311 9.11 -5.72 4.24
C VAL A 311 7.81 -6.50 4.10
N GLN A 312 7.39 -6.69 2.85
CA GLN A 312 6.22 -7.51 2.54
C GLN A 312 6.63 -8.99 2.42
N VAL A 313 5.95 -9.82 3.19
CA VAL A 313 6.01 -11.29 3.17
C VAL A 313 4.59 -11.85 3.08
N GLY A 314 4.44 -13.15 2.92
CA GLY A 314 3.14 -13.80 3.02
C GLY A 314 3.30 -15.31 3.04
N ASP A 315 2.21 -16.00 3.38
CA ASP A 315 2.01 -17.44 3.17
C ASP A 315 0.51 -17.66 3.34
N ASP A 316 -0.19 -18.06 2.29
CA ASP A 316 -1.64 -18.23 2.35
C ASP A 316 -2.03 -19.44 3.23
N LEU A 317 -2.50 -19.15 4.46
CA LEU A 317 -2.86 -20.16 5.46
C LEU A 317 -4.37 -20.44 5.53
N GLY A 318 -5.18 -19.66 4.83
CA GLY A 318 -6.64 -19.62 4.99
C GLY A 318 -7.40 -19.81 3.68
N HIS A 319 -8.61 -20.34 3.80
CA HIS A 319 -9.66 -20.27 2.79
C HIS A 319 -10.87 -19.53 3.36
N GLN A 320 -11.93 -19.33 2.58
CA GLN A 320 -13.10 -18.54 2.97
C GLN A 320 -13.71 -18.89 4.34
N ASN A 321 -13.64 -20.18 4.73
CA ASN A 321 -14.39 -20.74 5.87
C ASN A 321 -13.50 -21.32 6.98
N GLY A 322 -12.17 -21.30 6.82
CA GLY A 322 -11.24 -21.85 7.81
C GLY A 322 -9.78 -21.80 7.37
N LEU A 323 -8.95 -22.54 8.08
CA LEU A 323 -7.53 -22.71 7.77
C LEU A 323 -7.33 -23.88 6.80
N ILE A 324 -6.28 -23.81 5.99
CA ILE A 324 -5.85 -24.90 5.11
C ILE A 324 -5.27 -26.06 5.91
N MET A 325 -4.62 -25.76 7.05
CA MET A 325 -4.07 -26.75 7.98
C MET A 325 -4.50 -26.47 9.41
N SER A 326 -4.44 -27.50 10.27
CA SER A 326 -4.76 -27.30 11.69
C SER A 326 -3.75 -26.37 12.38
N PRO A 327 -4.17 -25.61 13.41
CA PRO A 327 -3.25 -24.80 14.22
C PRO A 327 -2.05 -25.57 14.78
N ALA A 328 -2.27 -26.81 15.21
CA ALA A 328 -1.21 -27.67 15.72
C ALA A 328 -0.19 -28.03 14.63
N MET A 329 -0.65 -28.28 13.40
CA MET A 329 0.21 -28.56 12.27
C MET A 329 1.03 -27.33 11.88
N TYR A 330 0.40 -26.14 11.79
CA TYR A 330 1.10 -24.88 11.53
C TYR A 330 2.22 -24.63 12.54
N ARG A 331 1.90 -24.73 13.85
CA ARG A 331 2.88 -24.52 14.93
C ARG A 331 4.06 -25.47 14.87
N ARG A 332 3.82 -26.71 14.43
CA ARG A 332 4.86 -27.74 14.33
C ARG A 332 5.71 -27.58 13.08
N LEU A 333 5.10 -27.30 11.93
CA LEU A 333 5.74 -27.41 10.63
C LEU A 333 6.08 -26.06 9.99
N VAL A 334 5.22 -25.05 10.08
CA VAL A 334 5.40 -23.80 9.33
C VAL A 334 5.96 -22.69 10.21
N LYS A 335 5.39 -22.51 11.41
CA LYS A 335 5.75 -21.44 12.35
C LYS A 335 7.26 -21.35 12.66
N PRO A 336 8.00 -22.46 12.89
CA PRO A 336 9.45 -22.36 13.16
C PRO A 336 10.23 -21.75 12.00
N ARG A 337 9.79 -21.99 10.76
CA ARG A 337 10.42 -21.47 9.55
C ARG A 337 10.06 -20.00 9.33
N HIS A 338 8.80 -19.62 9.55
CA HIS A 338 8.38 -18.22 9.58
C HIS A 338 9.19 -17.42 10.60
N MET A 339 9.31 -17.93 11.83
CA MET A 339 10.11 -17.31 12.89
C MET A 339 11.55 -17.05 12.42
N ARG A 340 12.19 -18.03 11.79
CA ARG A 340 13.57 -17.89 11.32
C ARG A 340 13.71 -16.85 10.20
N ILE A 341 12.78 -16.85 9.24
CA ILE A 341 12.79 -15.88 8.13
C ILE A 341 12.59 -14.46 8.68
N TYR A 342 11.61 -14.27 9.56
CA TYR A 342 11.23 -12.93 10.04
C TYR A 342 12.22 -12.35 11.05
N GLN A 343 12.84 -13.21 11.88
CA GLN A 343 13.98 -12.80 12.70
C GLN A 343 15.18 -12.38 11.84
N ASP A 344 15.43 -13.06 10.71
CA ASP A 344 16.50 -12.66 9.81
C ASP A 344 16.22 -11.30 9.14
N ILE A 345 14.97 -11.03 8.76
CA ILE A 345 14.54 -9.71 8.26
C ILE A 345 14.86 -8.62 9.29
N HIS A 346 14.38 -8.75 10.53
CA HIS A 346 14.65 -7.75 11.57
C HIS A 346 16.13 -7.64 11.95
N ARG A 347 16.89 -8.73 11.84
CA ARG A 347 18.35 -8.69 12.08
C ARG A 347 19.06 -7.83 11.02
N ARG A 348 18.64 -7.91 9.76
CA ARG A 348 19.23 -7.19 8.63
C ARG A 348 18.72 -5.76 8.50
N ALA A 349 17.44 -5.55 8.81
CA ALA A 349 16.78 -4.25 8.74
C ALA A 349 16.00 -3.98 10.05
N PRO A 350 16.66 -3.53 11.13
CA PRO A 350 16.05 -3.45 12.46
C PRO A 350 14.85 -2.50 12.61
N ASN A 351 14.67 -1.57 11.66
CA ASN A 351 13.63 -0.55 11.73
C ASN A 351 12.42 -0.85 10.83
N VAL A 352 12.45 -1.93 10.04
CA VAL A 352 11.31 -2.27 9.16
C VAL A 352 10.16 -2.86 9.96
N LYS A 353 8.95 -2.65 9.47
CA LYS A 353 7.76 -3.42 9.88
C LYS A 353 7.56 -4.60 8.93
N ILE A 354 7.12 -5.74 9.45
CA ILE A 354 6.75 -6.90 8.64
C ILE A 354 5.27 -6.82 8.30
N LEU A 355 4.97 -6.67 7.01
CA LEU A 355 3.62 -6.81 6.46
C LEU A 355 3.45 -8.24 5.96
N TYR A 356 2.57 -8.98 6.62
CA TYR A 356 2.29 -10.38 6.30
C TYR A 356 0.98 -10.49 5.52
N HIS A 357 1.05 -11.03 4.31
CA HIS A 357 -0.09 -11.38 3.48
C HIS A 357 -0.58 -12.80 3.74
N SER A 358 -1.88 -12.97 4.05
CA SER A 358 -2.58 -14.24 3.88
C SER A 358 -4.08 -14.04 3.75
N CYS A 359 -4.64 -14.51 2.63
CA CYS A 359 -6.06 -14.54 2.40
C CYS A 359 -6.79 -15.55 3.32
N GLY A 360 -8.10 -15.37 3.42
CA GLY A 360 -9.01 -16.31 4.08
C GLY A 360 -9.25 -16.08 5.56
N ALA A 361 -9.84 -17.10 6.20
CA ALA A 361 -10.31 -17.09 7.58
C ALA A 361 -9.17 -17.45 8.57
N ILE A 362 -8.19 -16.55 8.67
CA ILE A 362 -6.94 -16.80 9.41
C ILE A 362 -6.95 -16.36 10.88
N GLU A 363 -8.08 -15.87 11.39
CA GLU A 363 -8.18 -15.39 12.79
C GLU A 363 -7.56 -16.34 13.84
N PRO A 364 -7.74 -17.67 13.75
CA PRO A 364 -7.13 -18.58 14.71
C PRO A 364 -5.59 -18.59 14.71
N MET A 365 -4.94 -18.10 13.64
CA MET A 365 -3.48 -18.02 13.50
C MET A 365 -2.91 -16.66 13.89
N ILE A 366 -3.74 -15.63 14.11
CA ILE A 366 -3.25 -14.25 14.29
C ILE A 366 -2.28 -14.12 15.48
N ASN A 367 -2.56 -14.77 16.63
CA ASN A 367 -1.61 -14.74 17.75
C ASN A 367 -0.28 -15.41 17.39
N ASP A 368 -0.31 -16.51 16.62
CA ASP A 368 0.91 -17.16 16.17
C ASP A 368 1.72 -16.27 15.21
N LEU A 369 1.04 -15.47 14.36
CA LEU A 369 1.67 -14.48 13.48
C LEU A 369 2.31 -13.33 14.28
N ILE A 370 1.62 -12.80 15.30
CA ILE A 370 2.17 -11.80 16.23
C ILE A 370 3.43 -12.35 16.91
N GLU A 371 3.39 -13.61 17.38
CA GLU A 371 4.53 -14.24 18.06
C GLU A 371 5.76 -14.37 17.16
N VAL A 372 5.61 -14.55 15.86
CA VAL A 372 6.73 -14.61 14.91
C VAL A 372 7.20 -13.23 14.40
N GLY A 373 6.63 -12.14 14.93
CA GLY A 373 7.06 -10.78 14.65
C GLY A 373 6.33 -10.08 13.50
N VAL A 374 5.10 -10.48 13.17
CA VAL A 374 4.26 -9.73 12.22
C VAL A 374 3.74 -8.45 12.88
N ASP A 375 3.92 -7.31 12.20
CA ASP A 375 3.44 -5.99 12.65
C ASP A 375 2.15 -5.56 11.94
N ILE A 376 2.04 -5.88 10.64
CA ILE A 376 0.94 -5.47 9.77
C ILE A 376 0.26 -6.70 9.18
N LEU A 377 -1.02 -6.88 9.50
CA LEU A 377 -1.82 -7.96 8.95
C LEU A 377 -2.50 -7.53 7.65
N ASN A 378 -2.19 -8.25 6.57
CA ASN A 378 -2.82 -8.08 5.28
C ASN A 378 -3.38 -9.42 4.75
N PRO A 379 -4.53 -9.42 4.06
CA PRO A 379 -5.58 -8.42 4.15
C PRO A 379 -6.45 -8.62 5.38
N ILE A 380 -7.19 -7.58 5.72
CA ILE A 380 -8.51 -7.81 6.31
C ILE A 380 -9.45 -8.22 5.19
N GLN A 381 -9.84 -9.49 5.14
CA GLN A 381 -10.80 -10.01 4.17
C GLN A 381 -12.20 -10.07 4.81
N PRO A 382 -13.06 -9.06 4.59
CA PRO A 382 -14.24 -8.86 5.42
C PRO A 382 -15.31 -9.96 5.31
N LEU A 383 -15.34 -10.70 4.20
CA LEU A 383 -16.31 -11.76 3.97
C LEU A 383 -15.85 -13.12 4.51
N ALA A 384 -14.58 -13.27 4.87
CA ALA A 384 -14.04 -14.52 5.39
C ALA A 384 -14.51 -14.75 6.84
N LYS A 385 -14.76 -16.01 7.18
CA LYS A 385 -15.25 -16.39 8.51
C LYS A 385 -14.27 -15.91 9.60
N GLY A 386 -14.80 -15.22 10.61
CA GLY A 386 -13.99 -14.75 11.75
C GLY A 386 -13.13 -13.51 11.48
N MET A 387 -13.21 -12.91 10.29
CA MET A 387 -12.41 -11.74 9.90
C MET A 387 -13.19 -10.42 10.00
N ASP A 388 -14.17 -10.33 10.90
CA ASP A 388 -14.91 -9.08 11.16
C ASP A 388 -13.95 -7.99 11.68
N SER A 389 -13.99 -6.82 11.05
CA SER A 389 -13.03 -5.75 11.33
C SER A 389 -13.12 -5.21 12.76
N ALA A 390 -14.31 -5.09 13.33
CA ALA A 390 -14.47 -4.56 14.68
C ALA A 390 -13.99 -5.55 15.73
N GLU A 391 -14.29 -6.84 15.53
CA GLU A 391 -13.80 -7.91 16.41
C GLU A 391 -12.28 -8.06 16.33
N LEU A 392 -11.70 -7.99 15.12
CA LEU A 392 -10.24 -8.01 14.96
C LEU A 392 -9.58 -6.80 15.64
N LYS A 393 -10.12 -5.58 15.44
CA LYS A 393 -9.62 -4.38 16.12
C LYS A 393 -9.64 -4.55 17.64
N LYS A 394 -10.74 -5.04 18.18
CA LYS A 394 -10.90 -5.27 19.63
C LYS A 394 -9.90 -6.28 20.18
N LYS A 395 -9.61 -7.37 19.46
CA LYS A 395 -8.72 -8.44 19.93
C LYS A 395 -7.23 -8.16 19.71
N TYR A 396 -6.88 -7.52 18.60
CA TYR A 396 -5.51 -7.44 18.10
C TYR A 396 -5.03 -6.03 17.79
N GLY A 397 -5.92 -5.03 17.79
CA GLY A 397 -5.62 -3.68 17.32
C GLY A 397 -4.68 -2.84 18.19
N SER A 398 -4.20 -3.37 19.32
CA SER A 398 -3.12 -2.79 20.13
C SER A 398 -1.76 -3.44 19.85
N ARG A 399 -1.71 -4.47 19.00
CA ARG A 399 -0.52 -5.26 18.66
C ARG A 399 -0.27 -5.33 17.16
N LEU A 400 -1.32 -5.11 16.36
CA LEU A 400 -1.26 -5.18 14.90
C LEU A 400 -1.85 -3.92 14.27
N THR A 401 -1.15 -3.46 13.23
CA THR A 401 -1.75 -2.60 12.22
C THR A 401 -2.51 -3.45 11.21
N PHE A 402 -3.66 -2.97 10.76
CA PHE A 402 -4.47 -3.65 9.76
C PHE A 402 -4.29 -3.01 8.38
N HIS A 403 -4.13 -3.81 7.34
CA HIS A 403 -4.04 -3.37 5.96
C HIS A 403 -5.11 -4.05 5.09
N GLY A 404 -5.83 -3.27 4.28
CA GLY A 404 -6.88 -3.80 3.40
C GLY A 404 -8.30 -3.47 3.91
N GLY A 405 -9.23 -4.40 3.71
CA GLY A 405 -10.60 -4.30 4.25
C GLY A 405 -11.67 -3.92 3.25
N ILE A 406 -11.35 -3.31 2.11
CA ILE A 406 -12.38 -2.99 1.10
C ILE A 406 -12.75 -4.26 0.32
N ASP A 407 -14.03 -4.61 0.37
CA ASP A 407 -14.59 -5.77 -0.32
C ASP A 407 -14.50 -5.66 -1.85
N LEU A 408 -13.91 -6.70 -2.46
CA LEU A 408 -13.77 -6.83 -3.90
C LEU A 408 -14.88 -7.66 -4.55
N GLN A 409 -15.51 -8.58 -3.81
CA GLN A 409 -16.43 -9.55 -4.39
C GLN A 409 -17.78 -8.91 -4.74
N HIS A 410 -18.26 -7.99 -3.90
CA HIS A 410 -19.54 -7.32 -4.15
C HIS A 410 -19.36 -5.81 -4.36
N THR A 411 -18.65 -5.13 -3.47
CA THR A 411 -18.63 -3.65 -3.46
C THR A 411 -17.87 -3.06 -4.66
N MET A 412 -16.68 -3.58 -4.96
CA MET A 412 -15.89 -3.12 -6.11
C MET A 412 -16.28 -3.78 -7.43
N SER A 413 -16.85 -4.99 -7.41
CA SER A 413 -17.32 -5.67 -8.63
C SER A 413 -18.44 -4.91 -9.34
N THR A 414 -18.77 -5.30 -10.58
CA THR A 414 -19.83 -4.65 -11.38
C THR A 414 -21.20 -4.55 -10.69
N GLN A 415 -21.46 -5.37 -9.67
CA GLN A 415 -22.73 -5.40 -8.93
C GLN A 415 -22.84 -4.28 -7.88
N GLY A 416 -21.73 -3.86 -7.29
CA GLY A 416 -21.71 -2.87 -6.22
C GLY A 416 -21.91 -1.44 -6.72
N THR A 417 -22.75 -0.68 -6.01
CA THR A 417 -23.03 0.73 -6.29
C THR A 417 -22.05 1.66 -5.57
N LYS A 418 -22.04 2.95 -5.95
CA LYS A 418 -21.29 3.97 -5.19
C LYS A 418 -21.77 4.14 -3.74
N ASN A 419 -23.03 3.82 -3.45
CA ASN A 419 -23.54 3.88 -2.09
C ASN A 419 -23.04 2.70 -1.25
N ASP A 420 -22.94 1.51 -1.84
CA ASP A 420 -22.31 0.36 -1.20
C ASP A 420 -20.84 0.67 -0.90
N LEU A 421 -20.13 1.28 -1.86
CA LEU A 421 -18.75 1.72 -1.68
C LEU A 421 -18.58 2.76 -0.56
N ARG A 422 -19.48 3.74 -0.46
CA ARG A 422 -19.49 4.70 0.67
C ARG A 422 -19.67 3.98 2.00
N ALA A 423 -20.69 3.13 2.08
CA ALA A 423 -21.03 2.40 3.30
C ALA A 423 -19.89 1.48 3.73
N GLU A 424 -19.21 0.85 2.76
CA GLU A 424 -18.05 0.00 3.01
C GLU A 424 -16.87 0.81 3.55
N VAL A 425 -16.50 1.93 2.91
CA VAL A 425 -15.43 2.81 3.42
C VAL A 425 -15.76 3.32 4.83
N ASP A 426 -16.97 3.83 5.05
CA ASP A 426 -17.39 4.35 6.36
C ASP A 426 -17.34 3.24 7.44
N ARG A 427 -17.75 2.01 7.09
CA ARG A 427 -17.69 0.85 7.98
C ARG A 427 -16.25 0.50 8.35
N ARG A 428 -15.32 0.45 7.39
CA ARG A 428 -13.91 0.13 7.66
C ARG A 428 -13.22 1.22 8.48
N LEU A 429 -13.44 2.48 8.11
CA LEU A 429 -12.91 3.62 8.86
C LEU A 429 -13.40 3.58 10.31
N LYS A 430 -14.70 3.41 10.54
CA LYS A 430 -15.26 3.32 11.90
C LYS A 430 -14.69 2.14 12.70
N ALA A 431 -14.50 0.98 12.07
CA ALA A 431 -14.07 -0.22 12.76
C ALA A 431 -12.57 -0.26 13.07
N LEU A 432 -11.73 0.21 12.15
CA LEU A 432 -10.28 -0.04 12.19
C LEU A 432 -9.46 1.22 12.51
N ALA A 433 -9.93 2.40 12.08
CA ALA A 433 -9.15 3.64 12.19
C ALA A 433 -8.99 4.21 13.61
N PRO A 434 -10.00 4.21 14.51
CA PRO A 434 -9.87 4.87 15.80
C PRO A 434 -8.62 4.44 16.57
N GLY A 435 -7.85 5.43 17.05
CA GLY A 435 -6.57 5.19 17.72
C GLY A 435 -5.44 4.72 16.81
N GLY A 436 -5.49 4.98 15.50
CA GLY A 436 -4.44 4.58 14.55
C GLY A 436 -4.46 3.09 14.21
N GLY A 437 -3.36 2.55 13.68
CA GLY A 437 -3.24 1.12 13.34
C GLY A 437 -4.09 0.63 12.16
N TYR A 438 -4.44 1.49 11.19
CA TYR A 438 -5.15 1.09 9.98
C TYR A 438 -4.60 1.74 8.71
N ILE A 439 -4.39 0.94 7.67
CA ILE A 439 -4.08 1.34 6.30
C ILE A 439 -5.22 0.85 5.41
N LEU A 440 -5.94 1.79 4.77
CA LEU A 440 -7.06 1.44 3.91
C LEU A 440 -6.55 1.02 2.53
N ALA A 441 -6.91 -0.19 2.14
CA ALA A 441 -6.60 -0.78 0.85
C ALA A 441 -7.71 -1.76 0.44
N PRO A 442 -7.79 -2.17 -0.83
CA PRO A 442 -8.56 -3.34 -1.23
C PRO A 442 -8.11 -4.59 -0.47
N ALA A 443 -9.04 -5.52 -0.23
CA ALA A 443 -8.73 -6.80 0.40
C ALA A 443 -7.83 -7.70 -0.47
N HIS A 444 -7.69 -7.42 -1.76
CA HIS A 444 -6.76 -8.08 -2.67
C HIS A 444 -6.50 -7.16 -3.88
N ASN A 445 -5.99 -7.68 -4.99
CA ASN A 445 -5.91 -6.96 -6.25
C ASN A 445 -7.30 -6.51 -6.75
N ILE A 446 -7.49 -5.21 -6.98
CA ILE A 446 -8.63 -4.64 -7.70
C ILE A 446 -8.68 -5.25 -9.10
N GLN A 447 -9.85 -5.77 -9.46
CA GLN A 447 -10.12 -6.51 -10.68
C GLN A 447 -10.58 -5.59 -11.83
N ASP A 448 -10.51 -6.07 -13.06
CA ASP A 448 -10.89 -5.33 -14.27
C ASP A 448 -12.40 -5.07 -14.40
N ASP A 449 -13.21 -5.82 -13.65
CA ASP A 449 -14.65 -5.62 -13.49
C ASP A 449 -14.99 -4.41 -12.58
N SER A 450 -13.99 -3.84 -11.89
CA SER A 450 -14.12 -2.62 -11.11
C SER A 450 -14.01 -1.40 -12.02
N THR A 451 -15.09 -0.63 -12.16
CA THR A 451 -15.08 0.53 -13.06
C THR A 451 -14.07 1.58 -12.60
N PRO A 452 -13.37 2.26 -13.54
CA PRO A 452 -12.37 3.25 -13.17
C PRO A 452 -12.93 4.42 -12.36
N GLU A 453 -14.19 4.80 -12.63
CA GLU A 453 -14.90 5.80 -11.83
C GLU A 453 -15.07 5.37 -10.36
N LYS A 454 -15.36 4.09 -10.09
CA LYS A 454 -15.47 3.58 -8.72
C LYS A 454 -14.13 3.55 -8.01
N ILE A 455 -13.07 3.16 -8.72
CA ILE A 455 -11.70 3.15 -8.16
C ILE A 455 -11.28 4.58 -7.76
N VAL A 456 -11.42 5.54 -8.67
CA VAL A 456 -11.13 6.95 -8.37
C VAL A 456 -11.99 7.46 -7.21
N TYR A 457 -13.29 7.13 -7.22
CA TYR A 457 -14.22 7.53 -6.17
C TYR A 457 -13.85 6.94 -4.79
N LEU A 458 -13.38 5.68 -4.73
CA LEU A 458 -12.91 5.04 -3.50
C LEU A 458 -11.82 5.89 -2.84
N TYR A 459 -10.76 6.23 -3.60
CA TYR A 459 -9.62 6.97 -3.06
C TYR A 459 -9.97 8.42 -2.72
N ASP A 460 -10.74 9.11 -3.57
CA ASP A 460 -11.19 10.49 -3.28
C ASP A 460 -12.11 10.54 -2.04
N TYR A 461 -12.97 9.53 -1.85
CA TYR A 461 -13.83 9.45 -0.67
C TYR A 461 -13.05 9.08 0.59
N ALA A 462 -12.13 8.11 0.50
CA ALA A 462 -11.29 7.67 1.60
C ALA A 462 -10.33 8.76 2.10
N GLU A 463 -9.69 9.53 1.20
CA GLU A 463 -8.85 10.67 1.58
C GLU A 463 -9.66 11.70 2.39
N LYS A 464 -10.88 12.00 1.94
CA LYS A 464 -11.75 13.00 2.57
C LYS A 464 -12.31 12.52 3.92
N LYS A 465 -12.76 11.28 3.99
CA LYS A 465 -13.45 10.72 5.18
C LYS A 465 -12.51 10.11 6.19
N GLY A 466 -11.33 9.69 5.78
CA GLY A 466 -10.31 9.11 6.64
C GLY A 466 -9.55 10.13 7.48
N ARG A 467 -10.01 11.38 7.63
CA ARG A 467 -9.34 12.40 8.44
C ARG A 467 -9.67 12.24 9.91
N TYR A 468 -8.65 12.25 10.76
CA TYR A 468 -8.80 12.14 12.21
C TYR A 468 -9.30 13.45 12.85
N PRO A 469 -9.98 13.38 14.01
CA PRO A 469 -10.37 12.17 14.74
C PRO A 469 -11.54 11.43 14.07
N ILE A 470 -11.51 10.08 14.12
CA ILE A 470 -12.58 9.21 13.61
C ILE A 470 -13.15 8.43 14.80
N SER A 471 -14.48 8.42 14.93
CA SER A 471 -15.20 7.82 16.06
C SER A 471 -16.19 6.75 15.64
#